data_AF-A0A497TIY1-F1
#
_entry.id   AF-A0A497TIY1-F1
#
_cell.length_a   1.000
_cell.length_b   1.000
_cell.length_c   1.000
_cell.angle_alpha   90.00
_cell.angle_beta   90.00
_cell.angle_gamma   90.00
#
_symmetry.space_group_name_H-M   'P 1'
#
loop_
_entity.id
_entity.type
_entity.pdbx_description
1 polymer ?
#
loop_
_entity_poly.entity_id
_entity_poly.type
_entity_poly.pdbx_seq_one_letter_code
_entity_poly.pdbx_strand_id
1 'polypeptide(L)' 'MSLPLKTVERILREAGAVRVSRSASQELAAFLERFVSKLSKEAFEIAEHSGRKTVTDSDILLARKRLQKI' A
#
# COMPACT_ATOMS: atom_id res chain seq x y z
N MET A 1 -4.90 4.12 -10.57
CA MET A 1 -3.81 4.79 -9.83
C MET A 1 -2.55 4.00 -10.15
N SER A 2 -1.44 4.67 -10.53
CA SER A 2 -0.18 3.98 -10.78
C SER A 2 0.93 4.56 -9.92
N LEU A 3 1.68 3.71 -9.23
CA LEU A 3 2.85 4.12 -8.46
C LEU A 3 4.00 4.46 -9.43
N PRO A 4 4.72 5.58 -9.24
CA PRO A 4 5.87 5.90 -10.07
C PRO A 4 6.94 4.82 -9.96
N LEU A 5 7.33 4.22 -11.10
CA LEU A 5 8.31 3.13 -11.13
C LEU A 5 9.65 3.51 -10.49
N LYS A 6 10.06 4.78 -10.59
CA LYS A 6 11.29 5.28 -9.97
C LYS A 6 11.23 5.23 -8.44
N THR A 7 10.06 5.46 -7.84
CA THR A 7 9.87 5.34 -6.39
C THR A 7 9.97 3.88 -5.96
N VAL A 8 9.36 2.99 -6.74
CA VAL A 8 9.39 1.54 -6.47
C VAL A 8 10.81 0.97 -6.64
N GLU A 9 11.52 1.42 -7.67
CA GLU A 9 12.93 1.07 -7.87
C GLU A 9 13.80 1.52 -6.69
N ARG A 10 13.56 2.74 -6.17
CA ARG A 10 14.30 3.26 -5.00
C ARG A 10 14.11 2.36 -3.77
N ILE A 11 12.89 1.88 -3.50
CA ILE A 11 12.61 0.96 -2.39
C ILE A 11 13.45 -0.32 -2.52
N LEU A 12 13.54 -0.89 -3.73
CA LEU A 12 14.35 -2.08 -3.99
C LEU A 12 15.86 -1.81 -3.80
N ARG A 13 16.35 -0.63 -4.19
CA ARG A 13 17.74 -0.23 -3.98
C ARG A 13 18.08 -0.01 -2.51
N GLU A 14 17.17 0.61 -1.75
CA GLU A 14 17.29 0.77 -0.30
C GLU A 14 17.27 -0.58 0.43
N ALA A 15 16.60 -1.59 -0.13
CA ALA A 15 16.68 -2.98 0.33
C ALA A 15 17.98 -3.72 -0.05
N GLY A 16 18.92 -3.06 -0.75
CA GLY A 16 20.23 -3.60 -1.11
C GLY A 16 20.37 -4.06 -2.56
N ALA A 17 19.35 -3.88 -3.42
CA ALA A 17 19.47 -4.24 -4.82
C ALA A 17 20.41 -3.28 -5.59
N VAL A 18 21.54 -3.80 -6.07
CA VAL A 18 22.50 -3.01 -6.87
C VAL A 18 21.95 -2.68 -8.27
N ARG A 19 21.22 -3.62 -8.87
CA ARG A 19 20.54 -3.47 -10.16
C ARG A 19 19.08 -3.89 -10.01
N VAL A 20 18.19 -3.16 -10.67
CA VAL A 20 16.75 -3.41 -10.67
C VAL A 20 16.27 -3.35 -12.11
N SER A 21 15.61 -4.40 -12.60
CA SER A 21 15.01 -4.39 -13.93
C SER A 21 13.72 -3.57 -13.92
N ARG A 22 13.36 -3.01 -15.09
CA ARG A 22 12.07 -2.33 -15.24
C ARG A 22 10.88 -3.24 -14.89
N SER A 23 10.96 -4.52 -15.28
CA SER A 23 9.92 -5.51 -14.97
C SER A 23 9.78 -5.78 -13.48
N ALA A 24 10.88 -5.85 -12.72
CA ALA A 24 10.82 -6.01 -11.27
C ALA A 24 10.13 -4.81 -10.61
N SER A 25 10.44 -3.58 -11.04
CA SER A 25 9.75 -2.38 -10.55
C SER A 25 8.26 -2.38 -10.91
N GLN A 26 7.89 -2.89 -12.09
CA GLN A 26 6.48 -2.98 -12.51
C GLN A 26 5.71 -4.01 -11.68
N GLU A 27 6.27 -5.20 -11.45
CA GLU A 27 5.65 -6.25 -10.64
C GLU A 27 5.44 -5.79 -9.19
N LEU A 28 6.46 -5.17 -8.59
CA LEU A 28 6.35 -4.63 -7.24
C LEU A 28 5.33 -3.49 -7.17
N ALA A 29 5.30 -2.59 -8.16
CA ALA A 29 4.31 -1.53 -8.22
C ALA A 29 2.88 -2.11 -8.26
N ALA A 30 2.64 -3.09 -9.14
CA ALA A 30 1.34 -3.73 -9.27
C ALA A 30 0.92 -4.46 -7.99
N PHE A 31 1.85 -5.13 -7.30
CA PHE A 31 1.59 -5.74 -6.00
C PHE A 31 1.22 -4.70 -4.94
N LEU A 32 2.01 -3.64 -4.81
CA LEU A 32 1.77 -2.57 -3.84
C LEU A 32 0.41 -1.91 -4.09
N GLU A 33 0.07 -1.62 -5.35
CA GLU A 33 -1.23 -1.04 -5.73
C GLU A 33 -2.41 -1.90 -5.28
N ARG A 34 -2.35 -3.22 -5.52
CA ARG A 34 -3.41 -4.13 -5.07
C ARG A 34 -3.54 -4.13 -3.55
N PHE A 35 -2.40 -4.17 -2.85
CA PHE A 35 -2.37 -4.16 -1.39
C PHE A 35 -2.92 -2.86 -0.81
N VAL A 36 -2.44 -1.69 -1.28
CA VAL A 36 -2.87 -0.39 -0.76
C VAL A 36 -4.32 -0.10 -1.13
N SER A 37 -4.82 -0.58 -2.28
CA SER A 37 -6.24 -0.48 -2.65
C SER A 37 -7.12 -1.20 -1.63
N LYS A 38 -6.77 -2.46 -1.29
CA LYS A 38 -7.49 -3.23 -0.26
C LYS A 38 -7.41 -2.55 1.11
N LEU A 39 -6.23 -2.10 1.52
CA LEU A 39 -6.01 -1.40 2.79
C LEU A 39 -6.83 -0.11 2.87
N SER A 40 -6.83 0.68 1.80
CA SER A 40 -7.54 1.96 1.73
C SER A 40 -9.05 1.76 1.82
N LYS A 41 -9.57 0.72 1.15
CA LYS A 41 -11.00 0.37 1.21
C LYS A 41 -11.41 -0.01 2.63
N GLU A 42 -10.64 -0.89 3.28
CA GLU A 42 -10.89 -1.29 4.67
C GLU A 42 -10.84 -0.10 5.63
N ALA A 43 -9.84 0.79 5.48
CA ALA A 43 -9.73 2.00 6.30
C ALA A 43 -10.89 2.97 6.09
N PHE A 44 -11.35 3.12 4.84
CA PHE A 44 -12.54 3.89 4.52
C PHE A 44 -13.79 3.31 5.19
N GLU A 45 -14.01 2.00 5.07
CA GLU A 45 -15.14 1.31 5.70
C GLU A 45 -15.11 1.48 7.23
N ILE A 46 -13.93 1.40 7.87
CA ILE A 46 -13.80 1.64 9.31
C ILE A 46 -14.21 3.07 9.69
N ALA A 47 -13.75 4.06 8.92
CA ALA A 47 -14.12 5.46 9.15
C ALA A 47 -15.63 5.68 8.98
N GLU A 48 -16.22 5.12 7.92
CA GLU A 48 -17.64 5.20 7.59
C GLU A 48 -18.51 4.55 8.68
N HIS A 49 -18.18 3.34 9.13
CA HIS A 49 -18.88 2.68 10.25
C HIS A 49 -18.77 3.47 11.56
N SER A 50 -17.73 4.28 11.71
CA SER A 50 -17.54 5.18 12.85
C SER A 50 -18.28 6.52 12.69
N GLY A 51 -19.06 6.71 11.62
CA GLY A 51 -19.76 7.96 11.31
C GLY A 51 -18.85 9.10 10.86
N ARG A 52 -17.57 8.83 10.56
CA ARG A 52 -16.57 9.82 10.14
C ARG A 52 -16.41 9.80 8.62
N LYS A 53 -16.32 10.98 8.01
CA LYS A 53 -15.96 11.14 6.58
C LYS A 53 -14.45 11.21 6.36
N THR A 54 -13.71 11.56 7.40
CA THR A 54 -12.25 11.67 7.36
C THR A 54 -11.63 10.35 7.80
N VAL A 55 -10.86 9.73 6.90
CA VAL A 55 -9.99 8.61 7.23
C VAL A 55 -8.80 9.14 8.02
N THR A 56 -8.54 8.54 9.17
CA THR A 56 -7.46 8.90 10.11
C THR A 56 -6.38 7.81 10.13
N ASP A 57 -5.25 8.12 10.75
CA ASP A 57 -4.18 7.17 11.04
C ASP A 57 -4.69 5.96 11.84
N SER A 58 -5.64 6.15 12.76
CA SER A 58 -6.25 5.07 13.53
C SER A 58 -6.99 4.04 12.66
N ASP A 59 -7.65 4.50 11.60
CA ASP A 59 -8.37 3.64 10.64
C ASP A 59 -7.39 2.82 9.82
N ILE A 60 -6.29 3.43 9.36
CA ILE A 60 -5.21 2.75 8.63
C ILE A 60 -4.56 1.68 9.52
N LEU A 61 -4.28 2.00 10.78
CA LEU A 61 -3.69 1.07 11.74
C LEU A 61 -4.61 -0.13 11.99
N LEU A 62 -5.91 0.10 12.14
CA LEU A 62 -6.88 -0.97 12.34
C LEU A 62 -7.07 -1.83 11.08
N ALA A 63 -7.17 -1.19 9.91
CA ALA A 63 -7.23 -1.88 8.62
C ALA A 63 -6.00 -2.79 8.40
N ARG A 64 -4.80 -2.28 8.70
CA ARG A 64 -3.55 -3.07 8.63
C ARG A 64 -3.60 -4.28 9.56
N LYS A 65 -4.04 -4.10 10.80
CA LYS A 65 -4.18 -5.19 11.78
C LYS A 65 -5.18 -6.25 11.31
N ARG A 66 -6.28 -5.86 10.65
CA ARG A 66 -7.25 -6.80 10.09
C ARG A 66 -6.68 -7.60 8.92
N LEU A 67 -5.93 -6.94 8.03
CA LEU A 67 -5.32 -7.59 6.86
C LEU A 67 -4.14 -8.51 7.21
N GLN A 68 -3.45 -8.28 8.34
CA GLN A 68 -2.35 -9.13 8.83
C GLN A 68 -2.82 -10.41 9.54
N LYS A 69 -4.12 -10.55 9.84
CA LYS A 69 -4.67 -11.72 10.53
C LYS A 69 -5.01 -12.89 9.58
N ILE A 70 -4.36 -12.95 8.42
CA ILE A 70 -4.48 -14.05 7.45
C ILE A 70 -3.19 -14.85 7.46
#